data_AF-A0A7W1PW31-F1
#
_entry.id   AF-A0A7W1PW31-F1
#
_cell.length_a   1.000
_cell.length_b   1.000
_cell.length_c   1.000
_cell.angle_alpha   90.00
_cell.angle_beta   90.00
_cell.angle_gamma   90.00
#
_symmetry.space_group_name_H-M   'P 1'
#
loop_
_entity.id
_entity.type
_entity.pdbx_description
1 polymer ?
#
loop_
_entity_poly.entity_id
_entity_poly.type
_entity_poly.pdbx_seq_one_letter_code
_entity_poly.pdbx_strand_id
1 'polypeptide(L)'
;MNLSYWEQETFFSNVALTVIGSGIVGLSAAIHFKKLNPNAKVIVLERGILPNGASSKNAGFACFGSPSEILDDLKHQSEQETFN
;
A
#
# COMPACT_ATOMS: atom_id res chain seq x y z
N MET A 1 -6.81 -18.27 21.71
CA MET A 1 -6.77 -17.03 22.52
C MET A 1 -8.19 -16.56 22.71
N ASN A 2 -8.60 -16.22 23.94
CA ASN A 2 -9.85 -15.52 24.19
C ASN A 2 -9.52 -14.03 24.35
N LEU A 3 -9.89 -13.24 23.35
CA LEU A 3 -9.79 -11.78 23.42
C LEU A 3 -10.91 -11.25 24.30
N SER A 4 -10.60 -10.30 25.17
CA SER A 4 -11.60 -9.55 25.92
C SER A 4 -12.54 -8.80 24.98
N TYR A 5 -13.72 -8.45 25.50
CA TYR A 5 -14.70 -7.63 24.77
C TYR A 5 -14.05 -6.36 24.20
N TRP A 6 -13.23 -5.66 25.00
CA TRP A 6 -12.57 -4.43 24.60
C TRP A 6 -11.52 -4.64 23.50
N GLU A 7 -10.79 -5.76 23.52
CA GLU A 7 -9.84 -6.09 22.46
C GLU A 7 -10.57 -6.41 21.15
N GLN A 8 -11.70 -7.12 21.20
CA GLN A 8 -12.52 -7.41 20.02
C GLN A 8 -13.07 -6.13 19.41
N GLU A 9 -13.71 -5.29 20.22
CA GLU A 9 -14.29 -4.02 19.76
C GLU A 9 -13.23 -3.05 19.24
N THR A 10 -12.15 -2.86 20.00
CA THR A 10 -11.11 -1.88 19.64
C THR A 10 -10.33 -2.33 18.41
N PHE A 11 -9.90 -3.60 18.35
CA PHE A 11 -9.02 -4.06 17.28
C PHE A 11 -9.78 -4.61 16.08
N PHE A 12 -10.87 -5.37 16.26
CA PHE A 12 -11.45 -6.18 15.18
C PHE A 12 -12.87 -5.80 14.73
N SER A 13 -13.62 -5.00 15.50
CA SER A 13 -14.95 -4.54 15.07
C SER A 13 -14.89 -3.40 14.04
N ASN A 14 -15.88 -3.35 13.14
CA ASN A 14 -16.09 -2.31 12.12
C ASN A 14 -14.93 -2.10 11.13
N VAL A 15 -14.24 -3.19 10.76
CA VAL A 15 -13.11 -3.14 9.82
C VAL A 15 -13.62 -3.15 8.38
N ALA A 16 -13.33 -2.08 7.64
CA ALA A 16 -13.73 -1.94 6.25
C ALA A 16 -12.74 -2.62 5.28
N LEU A 17 -11.46 -2.69 5.66
CA LEU A 17 -10.41 -3.33 4.88
C LEU A 17 -9.38 -4.00 5.80
N THR A 18 -9.04 -5.24 5.49
CA THR A 18 -7.89 -5.94 6.07
C THR A 18 -6.85 -6.19 4.98
N VAL A 19 -5.62 -5.74 5.19
CA VAL A 19 -4.48 -5.96 4.31
C VAL A 19 -3.54 -6.96 4.97
N ILE A 20 -3.15 -8.01 4.25
CA ILE A 20 -2.19 -9.02 4.72
C ILE A 20 -0.85 -8.75 4.03
N GLY A 21 0.17 -8.42 4.83
CA GLY A 21 1.52 -8.05 4.40
C GLY A 21 1.77 -6.55 4.53
N SER A 22 2.79 -6.16 5.30
CA SER A 22 3.19 -4.75 5.50
C SER A 22 4.35 -4.31 4.59
N GLY A 23 4.48 -4.93 3.42
CA GLY A 23 5.39 -4.46 2.37
C GLY A 23 4.92 -3.14 1.73
N ILE A 24 5.76 -2.54 0.89
CA ILE A 24 5.49 -1.23 0.25
C ILE A 24 4.16 -1.22 -0.51
N VAL A 25 3.81 -2.31 -1.21
CA VAL A 25 2.55 -2.43 -1.94
C VAL A 25 1.35 -2.54 -0.99
N GLY A 26 1.43 -3.34 0.07
CA GLY A 26 0.34 -3.51 1.04
C GLY A 26 0.05 -2.22 1.81
N LEU A 27 1.10 -1.53 2.26
CA LEU A 27 0.98 -0.22 2.92
C LEU A 27 0.45 0.85 1.95
N SER A 28 0.92 0.86 0.70
CA SER A 28 0.39 1.75 -0.32
C SER A 28 -1.11 1.54 -0.53
N ALA A 29 -1.55 0.29 -0.71
CA ALA A 29 -2.97 -0.04 -0.84
C ALA A 29 -3.80 0.44 0.37
N ALA A 30 -3.31 0.22 1.59
CA ALA A 30 -3.97 0.68 2.81
C ALA A 30 -4.11 2.21 2.87
N ILE A 31 -3.04 2.94 2.52
CA ILE A 31 -3.02 4.40 2.50
C ILE A 31 -3.97 4.96 1.44
N HIS A 32 -3.92 4.45 0.21
CA HIS A 32 -4.79 4.91 -0.88
C HIS A 32 -6.26 4.62 -0.57
N PHE A 33 -6.58 3.46 0.01
CA PHE A 33 -7.93 3.16 0.47
C PHE A 33 -8.41 4.16 1.55
N LYS A 34 -7.55 4.48 2.52
CA LYS A 34 -7.85 5.48 3.56
C LYS A 34 -8.02 6.89 2.99
N LYS A 35 -7.25 7.28 1.97
CA LYS A 35 -7.43 8.58 1.29
C LYS A 35 -8.83 8.70 0.65
N LEU A 36 -9.32 7.62 0.05
CA LEU A 36 -10.67 7.57 -0.52
C LEU A 36 -11.77 7.42 0.54
N ASN A 37 -11.45 6.82 1.70
CA ASN A 37 -12.38 6.54 2.79
C ASN A 37 -11.80 6.98 4.15
N PRO A 38 -11.77 8.28 4.47
CA PRO A 38 -11.04 8.82 5.61
C PRO A 38 -11.42 8.22 6.97
N ASN A 39 -12.70 7.86 7.12
CA ASN A 39 -13.26 7.33 8.37
C ASN A 39 -13.23 5.79 8.44
N ALA A 40 -12.82 5.12 7.37
CA ALA A 40 -12.80 3.66 7.34
C ALA A 40 -11.70 3.10 8.25
N LYS A 41 -12.04 2.09 9.05
CA LYS A 41 -11.06 1.34 9.82
C LYS A 41 -10.35 0.34 8.90
N VAL A 42 -9.02 0.46 8.84
CA VAL A 42 -8.15 -0.41 8.05
C VAL A 42 -7.20 -1.12 9.00
N ILE A 43 -7.08 -2.44 8.86
CA ILE A 43 -6.11 -3.25 9.58
C ILE A 43 -5.04 -3.73 8.61
N VAL A 44 -3.78 -3.66 9.02
CA VAL A 44 -2.65 -4.28 8.33
C VAL A 44 -2.08 -5.37 9.22
N LEU A 45 -1.99 -6.59 8.71
CA LEU A 45 -1.44 -7.74 9.41
C LEU A 45 -0.11 -8.13 8.78
N GLU A 46 0.92 -8.32 9.59
CA GLU A 46 2.22 -8.84 9.16
C GLU A 46 2.64 -9.97 10.09
N ARG A 47 3.37 -10.95 9.56
CA ARG A 47 3.86 -12.10 10.33
C ARG A 47 4.90 -11.69 11.37
N GLY A 48 5.75 -10.71 11.04
CA GLY A 48 6.81 -10.20 11.91
C GLY A 48 6.46 -8.87 12.59
N ILE A 49 7.19 -8.56 13.65
CA ILE A 49 7.11 -7.26 14.35
C ILE A 49 7.63 -6.12 13.44
N LEU A 50 8.66 -6.42 12.64
CA LEU A 50 9.21 -5.52 11.63
C LEU A 50 9.05 -6.12 10.23
N PRO A 51 8.81 -5.29 9.20
CA PRO A 51 8.75 -5.75 7.82
C PRO A 51 10.13 -6.26 7.36
N ASN A 52 10.25 -7.57 7.19
CA ASN A 52 11.47 -8.25 6.76
C ASN A 52 11.36 -8.87 5.35
N GLY A 53 10.33 -8.49 4.61
CA GLY A 53 10.05 -8.96 3.25
C GLY A 53 10.89 -8.28 2.16
N ALA A 54 10.51 -8.47 0.90
CA ALA A 54 11.23 -7.90 -0.25
C ALA A 54 11.38 -6.37 -0.18
N SER A 55 10.40 -5.68 0.41
CA SER A 55 10.41 -4.21 0.54
C SER A 55 11.51 -3.65 1.44
N SER A 56 12.12 -4.42 2.36
CA SER A 56 13.29 -3.96 3.13
C SER A 56 14.63 -4.41 2.54
N LYS A 57 14.59 -5.22 1.46
CA LYS A 57 15.77 -5.80 0.80
C LYS A 57 15.97 -5.30 -0.63
N ASN A 58 15.11 -4.40 -1.10
CA ASN A 58 15.29 -3.78 -2.41
C ASN A 58 16.31 -2.64 -2.31
N ALA A 59 16.95 -2.30 -3.43
CA ALA A 59 17.98 -1.25 -3.50
C ALA A 59 17.40 0.18 -3.62
N GLY A 60 16.07 0.34 -3.59
CA GLY A 60 15.41 1.65 -3.63
C GLY A 60 15.43 2.35 -4.99
N PHE A 61 15.86 1.69 -6.07
CA PHE A 61 15.85 2.28 -7.40
C PHE A 61 14.42 2.35 -7.95
N ALA A 62 13.95 3.58 -8.18
CA ALA A 62 12.81 3.84 -9.04
C ALA A 62 13.35 4.07 -10.46
N CYS A 63 13.27 3.04 -11.30
CA CYS A 63 13.63 3.16 -12.71
C CYS A 63 12.44 3.75 -13.47
N PHE A 64 12.65 4.90 -14.09
CA PHE A 64 11.76 5.45 -15.11
C PHE A 64 12.33 5.13 -16.49
N GLY A 65 11.47 5.15 -17.51
CA GLY A 65 11.88 4.93 -18.88
C GLY A 65 13.00 5.89 -19.30
N SER A 66 13.85 5.45 -20.23
CA SER A 66 14.80 6.34 -20.91
C SER A 66 14.06 7.52 -21.55
N PRO A 67 14.75 8.64 -21.85
CA PRO A 67 14.12 9.77 -22.53
C PRO A 67 13.42 9.39 -23.83
N SER A 68 13.93 8.38 -24.55
CA SER A 68 13.30 7.87 -25.78
C SER A 68 12.04 7.06 -25.49
N GLU A 69 12.00 6.27 -24.42
CA GLU A 69 10.79 5.55 -23.99
C GLU A 69 9.71 6.52 -23.53
N ILE A 70 10.07 7.52 -22.72
CA ILE A 70 9.13 8.58 -22.29
C ILE A 70 8.58 9.34 -23.49
N LEU A 71 9.43 9.67 -24.48
CA LEU A 71 9.00 10.35 -25.70
C LEU A 71 8.07 9.48 -26.56
N ASP A 72 8.26 8.16 -26.55
CA ASP A 72 7.37 7.23 -27.25
C ASP A 72 6.02 7.09 -26.54
N ASP A 73 6.03 7.01 -25.21
CA ASP A 73 4.81 6.99 -24.38
C ASP A 73 3.94 8.24 -24.60
N LEU A 74 4.55 9.41 -24.73
CA LEU A 74 3.85 10.68 -25.03
C LEU A 74 3.12 10.68 -26.38
N LYS A 75 3.42 9.76 -27.30
CA LYS A 75 2.67 9.62 -28.57
C LYS A 75 1.37 8.83 -28.40
N HIS A 76 1.27 8.04 -27.34
CA HIS A 76 0.20 7.08 -27.12
C HIS A 76 -0.64 7.38 -25.88
N GLN A 77 -0.14 8.23 -24.98
CA GLN A 77 -0.73 8.54 -23.69
C GLN A 77 -0.74 10.05 -23.45
N SER A 78 -1.52 10.50 -22.46
CA SER A 78 -1.50 11.90 -22.06
C SER A 78 -0.21 12.23 -21.27
N GLU A 79 0.25 13.48 -21.38
CA GLU A 79 1.39 13.98 -20.59
C GLU A 79 1.20 13.71 -19.08
N GLN A 80 -0.04 13.79 -18.61
CA GLN A 80 -0.38 13.56 -17.22
C GLN A 80 -0.19 12.09 -16.80
N GLU A 81 -0.48 11.13 -17.67
CA GLU A 81 -0.25 9.70 -17.43
C GLU A 81 1.24 9.31 -17.57
N THR A 82 1.99 9.99 -18.44
CA THR A 82 3.42 9.70 -18.63
C THR A 82 4.29 10.20 -17.47
N PHE A 83 3.92 11.32 -16.84
CA PHE A 83 4.74 11.95 -15.81
C PHE A 83 4.22 11.84 -14.36
N ASN A 84 3.04 11.24 -14.11
CA ASN A 84 2.50 11.06 -12.73
C ASN A 84 2.34 9.61 -12.30
#